data_AF-A0A6A4JGM0-F1
#
_entry.id   AF-A0A6A4JGM0-F1
#
_cell.length_a   1.000
_cell.length_b   1.000
_cell.length_c   1.000
_cell.angle_alpha   90.00
_cell.angle_beta   90.00
_cell.angle_gamma   90.00
#
_symmetry.space_group_name_H-M   'P 1'
#
loop_
_entity.id
_entity.type
_entity.pdbx_description
1 polymer ?
#
loop_
_entity_poly.entity_id
_entity_poly.type
_entity_poly.pdbx_seq_one_letter_code
_entity_poly.pdbx_strand_id
1 'polypeptide(L)'
;MQDDEIGTYARSRLLNHSSNKTKCLPTIQPSWSTAKLTYEIKSESDRVLIYIILYITECLKKLQKCPNRNDGLKEMYTLAISKFDVPGEAGFPLNSVYAKPSSPTEADLMRQYLQQIRQETGVRICDKVYGEDGKPSKWWLCFAKKKFMDKSLSAPGQ
;
A
#
# COMPACT_ATOMS: atom_id res chain seq x y z
N MET A 1 11.97 15.61 -21.66
CA MET A 1 11.03 15.50 -22.78
C MET A 1 10.81 14.02 -23.08
N GLN A 2 10.19 13.29 -22.13
CA GLN A 2 9.84 11.87 -22.30
C GLN A 2 8.94 11.38 -21.15
N ASP A 3 7.85 12.07 -20.81
CA ASP A 3 6.96 11.66 -19.70
C ASP A 3 5.46 11.86 -19.99
N ASP A 4 5.02 11.72 -21.25
CA ASP A 4 3.60 11.94 -21.64
C ASP A 4 2.89 10.71 -22.25
N GLU A 5 3.49 9.51 -22.22
CA GLU A 5 2.86 8.33 -22.84
C GLU A 5 1.93 7.53 -21.92
N ILE A 6 2.10 7.60 -20.59
CA ILE A 6 1.27 6.81 -19.67
C ILE A 6 -0.12 7.47 -19.47
N GLY A 7 -0.20 8.80 -19.54
CA GLY A 7 -1.46 9.55 -19.38
C GLY A 7 -2.41 9.45 -20.57
N THR A 8 -1.90 9.11 -21.75
CA THR A 8 -2.66 9.11 -23.00
C THR A 8 -3.40 7.77 -23.22
N TYR A 9 -2.83 6.66 -22.74
CA TYR A 9 -3.46 5.34 -22.86
C TYR A 9 -4.74 5.19 -22.02
N ALA A 10 -4.86 5.95 -20.93
CA ALA A 10 -6.05 5.92 -20.07
C ALA A 10 -7.21 6.80 -20.59
N ARG A 11 -6.94 7.81 -21.45
CA ARG A 11 -7.95 8.76 -21.93
C ARG A 11 -8.63 8.35 -23.23
N SER A 12 -7.98 7.58 -24.09
CA SER A 12 -8.49 7.28 -25.44
C SER A 12 -9.67 6.29 -25.49
N ARG A 13 -10.05 5.65 -24.37
CA ARG A 13 -11.12 4.64 -24.33
C ARG A 13 -12.46 5.09 -23.74
N LEU A 14 -12.60 6.35 -23.32
CA LEU A 14 -13.80 6.82 -22.62
C LEU A 14 -14.63 7.87 -23.37
N LEU A 15 -14.27 8.22 -24.60
CA LEU A 15 -15.00 9.23 -25.37
C LEU A 15 -15.32 8.72 -26.77
N ASN A 16 -16.24 7.75 -26.87
CA ASN A 16 -17.00 7.57 -28.09
C ASN A 16 -18.38 7.00 -27.81
N HIS A 17 -19.36 7.69 -28.37
CA HIS A 17 -20.79 7.40 -28.50
C HIS A 17 -21.77 7.86 -27.41
N SER A 18 -22.53 8.86 -27.85
CA SER A 18 -23.70 9.50 -27.27
C SER A 18 -25.00 8.76 -27.64
N SER A 19 -26.04 8.96 -26.82
CA SER A 19 -27.49 8.86 -27.08
C SER A 19 -28.13 7.51 -27.41
N ASN A 20 -28.86 6.92 -26.45
CA ASN A 20 -30.34 6.87 -26.44
C ASN A 20 -30.93 6.06 -25.27
N LYS A 21 -32.19 6.39 -24.93
CA LYS A 21 -32.93 6.06 -23.69
C LYS A 21 -33.40 4.60 -23.53
N THR A 22 -33.51 4.20 -22.26
CA THR A 22 -34.51 3.30 -21.62
C THR A 22 -34.86 1.95 -22.29
N LYS A 23 -34.48 0.86 -21.64
CA LYS A 23 -35.34 -0.31 -21.32
C LYS A 23 -34.62 -1.21 -20.30
N CYS A 24 -35.35 -1.58 -19.24
CA CYS A 24 -34.87 -2.37 -18.12
C CYS A 24 -34.35 -3.75 -18.57
N LEU A 25 -33.09 -4.04 -18.26
CA LEU A 25 -32.44 -5.36 -18.31
C LEU A 25 -31.54 -5.48 -17.07
N PRO A 26 -31.32 -6.70 -16.55
CA PRO A 26 -31.04 -6.93 -15.14
C PRO A 26 -29.73 -6.27 -14.72
N THR A 27 -29.75 -5.74 -13.50
CA THR A 27 -28.66 -5.11 -12.77
C THR A 27 -27.31 -5.82 -12.96
N ILE A 28 -26.57 -5.49 -14.02
CA ILE A 28 -25.13 -5.67 -14.05
C ILE A 28 -24.57 -4.41 -13.39
N GLN A 29 -24.49 -4.46 -12.06
CA GLN A 29 -23.59 -3.58 -11.31
C GLN A 29 -22.22 -3.69 -11.97
N PRO A 30 -21.58 -2.57 -12.33
CA PRO A 30 -20.25 -2.65 -12.87
C PRO A 30 -19.31 -3.26 -11.81
N SER A 31 -18.61 -4.33 -12.17
CA SER A 31 -17.67 -5.05 -11.29
C SER A 31 -16.45 -4.22 -10.87
N TRP A 32 -16.36 -2.94 -11.23
CA TRP A 32 -15.30 -2.05 -10.77
C TRP A 32 -15.42 -1.68 -9.29
N SER A 33 -16.59 -1.86 -8.67
CA SER A 33 -16.76 -1.66 -7.22
C SER A 33 -16.19 -2.79 -6.37
N THR A 34 -15.81 -3.92 -6.97
CA THR A 34 -15.36 -5.15 -6.29
C THR A 34 -14.17 -5.81 -6.98
N ALA A 35 -13.37 -5.05 -7.74
CA ALA A 35 -12.07 -5.52 -8.19
C ALA A 35 -11.11 -5.59 -6.99
N LYS A 36 -11.32 -6.58 -6.11
CA LYS A 36 -10.35 -7.03 -5.14
C LYS A 36 -9.13 -7.42 -5.95
N LEU A 37 -8.03 -6.69 -5.79
CA LEU A 37 -6.74 -7.05 -6.35
C LEU A 37 -6.38 -8.44 -5.80
N THR A 38 -6.60 -9.47 -6.61
CA THR A 38 -6.13 -10.82 -6.36
C THR A 38 -4.68 -10.88 -6.82
N TYR A 39 -3.80 -11.33 -5.93
CA TYR A 39 -2.38 -11.43 -6.21
C TYR A 39 -1.95 -12.89 -6.02
N GLU A 40 -1.36 -13.48 -7.05
CA GLU A 40 -0.83 -14.84 -7.04
C GLU A 40 0.63 -14.80 -6.60
N ILE A 41 0.96 -15.50 -5.51
CA ILE A 41 2.32 -15.57 -4.96
C ILE A 41 3.08 -16.68 -5.69
N LYS A 42 4.11 -16.33 -6.46
CA LYS A 42 4.92 -17.28 -7.23
C LYS A 42 6.27 -17.55 -6.59
N SER A 43 6.77 -16.61 -5.81
CA SER A 43 8.10 -16.64 -5.23
C SER A 43 8.15 -16.06 -3.81
N GLU A 44 9.25 -16.32 -3.12
CA GLU A 44 9.55 -15.68 -1.83
C GLU A 44 9.73 -14.16 -1.95
N SER A 45 10.23 -13.69 -3.10
CA SER A 45 10.37 -12.26 -3.39
C SER A 45 9.01 -11.55 -3.42
N ASP A 46 7.97 -12.22 -3.91
CA ASP A 46 6.61 -11.67 -3.94
C ASP A 46 6.07 -11.43 -2.52
N ARG A 47 6.43 -12.29 -1.56
CA ARG A 47 6.04 -12.13 -0.16
C ARG A 47 6.66 -10.88 0.46
N VAL A 48 7.92 -10.60 0.14
CA VAL A 48 8.57 -9.36 0.57
C VAL A 48 7.90 -8.15 -0.09
N LEU A 49 7.60 -8.23 -1.39
CA LEU A 49 6.91 -7.17 -2.12
C LEU A 49 5.53 -6.85 -1.54
N ILE A 50 4.71 -7.86 -1.25
CA ILE A 50 3.39 -7.70 -0.62
C ILE A 50 3.53 -6.98 0.73
N TYR A 51 4.50 -7.39 1.55
CA TYR A 51 4.73 -6.76 2.85
C TYR A 51 5.10 -5.27 2.69
N ILE A 52 5.99 -4.95 1.75
CA ILE A 52 6.37 -3.56 1.44
C ILE A 52 5.15 -2.74 0.99
N ILE A 53 4.30 -3.28 0.11
CA ILE A 53 3.10 -2.59 -0.36
C ILE A 53 2.15 -2.27 0.80
N LEU A 54 1.90 -3.25 1.68
CA LEU A 54 1.07 -3.03 2.87
C LEU A 54 1.69 -1.98 3.80
N TYR A 55 3.01 -2.02 3.99
CA TYR A 55 3.70 -1.06 4.83
C TYR A 55 3.66 0.37 4.25
N ILE A 56 3.78 0.53 2.92
CA ILE A 56 3.61 1.83 2.25
C ILE A 56 2.23 2.41 2.55
N THR A 57 1.16 1.60 2.55
CA THR A 57 -0.17 2.07 2.94
C THR A 57 -0.19 2.60 4.38
N GLU A 58 0.48 1.94 5.32
CA GLU A 58 0.61 2.43 6.71
C GLU A 58 1.40 3.73 6.80
N CYS A 59 2.50 3.85 6.05
CA CYS A 59 3.27 5.10 5.94
C CYS A 59 2.37 6.25 5.47
N LEU A 60 1.61 6.04 4.38
CA LEU A 60 0.74 7.05 3.82
C LEU A 60 -0.36 7.50 4.80
N LYS A 61 -0.94 6.60 5.60
CA LYS A 61 -1.92 6.95 6.65
C LYS A 61 -1.32 7.91 7.69
N LYS A 62 -0.07 7.68 8.12
CA LYS A 62 0.61 8.55 9.08
C LYS A 62 1.01 9.89 8.43
N LEU A 63 1.57 9.85 7.23
CA LEU A 63 2.02 11.03 6.48
C LEU A 63 0.88 12.00 6.14
N GLN A 64 -0.38 11.54 6.08
CA GLN A 64 -1.55 12.43 5.94
C GLN A 64 -1.64 13.50 7.05
N LYS A 65 -1.06 13.25 8.23
CA LYS A 65 -1.08 14.16 9.38
C LYS A 65 0.20 14.98 9.52
N CYS A 66 1.19 14.76 8.65
CA CYS A 66 2.51 15.38 8.72
C CYS A 66 2.60 16.53 7.70
N PRO A 67 2.71 17.80 8.15
CA PRO A 67 2.62 18.96 7.26
C PRO A 67 3.87 19.18 6.39
N ASN A 68 5.03 18.66 6.82
CA ASN A 68 6.31 18.82 6.13
C ASN A 68 7.16 17.54 6.22
N ARG A 69 8.21 17.48 5.40
CA ARG A 69 9.11 16.32 5.29
C ARG A 69 9.80 15.95 6.61
N ASN A 70 10.21 16.92 7.41
CA ASN A 70 10.93 16.65 8.65
C ASN A 70 10.02 15.96 9.69
N ASP A 71 8.77 16.40 9.79
CA ASP A 71 7.77 15.75 10.62
C ASP A 71 7.43 14.35 10.08
N GLY A 72 7.36 14.21 8.76
CA GLY A 72 7.20 12.91 8.09
C GLY A 72 8.33 11.93 8.45
N LEU A 73 9.59 12.36 8.38
CA LEU A 73 10.75 11.51 8.72
C LEU A 73 10.73 11.04 10.18
N LYS A 74 10.37 11.93 11.12
CA LYS A 74 10.24 11.57 12.54
C LYS A 74 9.14 10.52 12.73
N GLU A 75 8.00 10.71 12.09
CA GLU A 75 6.86 9.78 12.17
C GLU A 75 7.20 8.43 11.51
N MET A 76 7.92 8.43 10.38
CA MET A 76 8.39 7.21 9.72
C MET A 76 9.40 6.43 10.57
N TYR A 77 10.30 7.12 11.27
CA TYR A 77 11.21 6.48 12.22
C TYR A 77 10.44 5.80 13.36
N THR A 78 9.49 6.51 13.98
CA THR A 78 8.61 5.95 15.03
C THR A 78 7.82 4.75 14.51
N LEU A 79 7.21 4.86 13.33
CA LEU A 79 6.43 3.80 12.72
C LEU A 79 7.31 2.57 12.43
N ALA A 80 8.54 2.74 11.94
CA ALA A 80 9.42 1.62 11.61
C ALA A 80 9.79 0.76 12.84
N ILE A 81 9.89 1.39 14.01
CA ILE A 81 10.24 0.75 15.29
C ILE A 81 9.02 0.19 16.00
N SER A 82 7.82 0.71 15.69
CA SER A 82 6.57 0.20 16.26
C SER A 82 6.40 -1.31 16.06
N LYS A 83 5.68 -1.93 17.00
CA LYS A 83 5.41 -3.37 16.97
C LYS A 83 4.43 -3.68 15.84
N PHE A 84 4.93 -4.38 14.82
CA PHE A 84 4.12 -5.08 13.83
C PHE A 84 4.20 -6.58 14.08
N ASP A 85 3.06 -7.25 13.93
CA ASP A 85 3.00 -8.70 14.00
C ASP A 85 3.69 -9.32 12.77
N VAL A 86 4.38 -10.45 12.97
CA VAL A 86 5.11 -11.19 11.94
C VAL A 86 4.41 -12.52 11.60
N PRO A 87 4.74 -13.18 10.47
CA PRO A 87 4.20 -14.49 10.16
C PRO A 87 4.22 -15.47 11.34
N GLY A 88 3.07 -16.08 11.62
CA GLY A 88 2.84 -16.96 12.76
C GLY A 88 2.21 -16.29 13.99
N GLU A 89 2.15 -14.96 14.06
CA GLU A 89 1.45 -14.24 15.13
C GLU A 89 -0.01 -13.96 14.77
N ALA A 90 -0.89 -13.97 15.77
CA ALA A 90 -2.33 -13.90 15.54
C ALA A 90 -2.79 -12.64 14.79
N GLY A 91 -2.10 -11.50 14.96
CA GLY A 91 -2.45 -10.25 14.28
C GLY A 91 -1.84 -10.09 12.89
N PHE A 92 -1.03 -11.03 12.40
CA PHE A 92 -0.48 -10.95 11.04
C PHE A 92 -1.55 -11.29 9.98
N PRO A 93 -1.90 -10.36 9.07
CA PRO A 93 -3.08 -10.49 8.20
C PRO A 93 -2.96 -11.55 7.09
N LEU A 94 -1.76 -12.10 6.87
CA LEU A 94 -1.41 -12.97 5.74
C LEU A 94 -0.87 -14.35 6.19
N ASN A 95 -1.19 -14.80 7.41
CA ASN A 95 -0.73 -16.10 7.93
C ASN A 95 -1.07 -17.32 7.03
N SER A 96 -2.10 -17.24 6.19
CA SER A 96 -2.47 -18.34 5.30
C SER A 96 -1.51 -18.55 4.12
N VAL A 97 -0.65 -17.57 3.83
CA VAL A 97 0.25 -17.61 2.66
C VAL A 97 1.73 -17.37 3.01
N TYR A 98 2.02 -17.10 4.28
CA TYR A 98 3.40 -16.93 4.78
C TYR A 98 3.74 -18.10 5.70
N ALA A 99 4.94 -18.64 5.54
CA ALA A 99 5.48 -19.62 6.48
C ALA A 99 5.77 -18.96 7.83
N LYS A 100 5.41 -19.65 8.91
CA LYS A 100 5.82 -19.30 10.27
C LYS A 100 7.33 -19.60 10.43
N PRO A 101 8.10 -18.76 11.14
CA PRO A 101 9.48 -19.07 11.51
C PRO A 101 9.59 -20.41 12.25
N SER A 102 10.62 -21.19 11.95
CA SER A 102 10.83 -22.54 12.50
C SER A 102 11.32 -22.52 13.95
N SER A 103 11.93 -21.42 14.38
CA SER A 103 12.49 -21.25 15.72
C SER A 103 12.31 -19.82 16.24
N PRO A 104 12.41 -19.59 17.57
CA PRO A 104 12.43 -18.24 18.13
C PRO A 104 13.54 -17.36 17.55
N THR A 105 14.73 -17.92 17.33
CA THR A 105 15.87 -17.21 16.73
C THR A 105 15.57 -16.75 15.30
N GLU A 106 14.94 -17.60 14.49
CA GLU A 106 14.51 -17.22 13.13
C GLU A 106 13.42 -16.15 13.16
N ALA A 107 12.51 -16.21 14.15
CA ALA A 107 11.49 -15.19 14.34
C ALA A 107 12.10 -13.82 14.68
N ASP A 108 13.12 -13.78 15.54
CA ASP A 108 13.83 -12.55 15.90
C ASP A 108 14.61 -11.98 14.71
N LEU A 109 15.29 -12.84 13.94
CA LEU A 109 15.97 -12.44 12.71
C LEU A 109 14.99 -11.85 11.69
N MET A 110 13.82 -12.48 11.52
CA MET A 110 12.76 -11.98 10.65
C MET A 110 12.25 -10.60 11.09
N ARG A 111 12.04 -10.39 12.40
CA ARG A 111 11.63 -9.07 12.92
C ARG A 111 12.66 -7.99 12.63
N GLN A 112 13.94 -8.29 12.81
CA GLN A 112 15.04 -7.36 12.51
C GLN A 112 15.10 -7.04 11.01
N TYR A 113 14.98 -8.05 10.15
CA TYR A 113 14.95 -7.87 8.70
C TYR A 113 13.77 -7.00 8.24
N LEU A 114 12.57 -7.30 8.74
CA LEU A 114 11.38 -6.49 8.42
C LEU A 114 11.50 -5.07 8.98
N GLN A 115 12.14 -4.86 10.13
CA GLN A 115 12.42 -3.53 10.66
C GLN A 115 13.35 -2.72 9.75
N GLN A 116 14.42 -3.33 9.22
CA GLN A 116 15.32 -2.67 8.26
C GLN A 116 14.56 -2.26 6.99
N ILE A 117 13.72 -3.15 6.46
CA ILE A 117 12.84 -2.82 5.32
C ILE A 117 11.94 -1.64 5.66
N ARG A 118 11.34 -1.61 6.86
CA ARG A 118 10.48 -0.51 7.29
C ARG A 118 11.24 0.82 7.35
N GLN A 119 12.44 0.84 7.92
CA GLN A 119 13.27 2.04 8.00
C GLN A 119 13.60 2.58 6.61
N GLU A 120 14.13 1.74 5.72
CA GLU A 120 14.48 2.12 4.36
C GLU A 120 13.27 2.59 3.55
N THR A 121 12.15 1.88 3.66
CA THR A 121 10.91 2.22 2.97
C THR A 121 10.35 3.56 3.48
N GLY A 122 10.37 3.78 4.79
CA GLY A 122 9.90 5.02 5.42
C GLY A 122 10.68 6.26 4.97
N VAL A 123 12.01 6.17 4.85
CA VAL A 123 12.82 7.27 4.34
C VAL A 123 12.51 7.55 2.86
N ARG A 124 12.50 6.51 2.02
CA ARG A 124 12.28 6.65 0.57
C ARG A 124 10.88 7.15 0.23
N ILE A 125 9.86 6.75 0.98
CA ILE A 125 8.49 7.22 0.72
C ILE A 125 8.33 8.69 1.07
N CYS A 126 9.03 9.20 2.10
CA CYS A 126 9.06 10.64 2.39
C CYS A 126 9.56 11.45 1.18
N ASP A 127 10.61 11.00 0.50
CA ASP A 127 11.14 11.70 -0.69
C ASP A 127 10.17 11.68 -1.89
N LYS A 128 9.23 10.73 -1.92
CA LYS A 128 8.19 10.67 -2.96
C LYS A 128 6.95 11.47 -2.59
N VAL A 129 6.59 11.49 -1.31
CA VAL A 129 5.40 12.20 -0.80
C VAL A 129 5.65 13.70 -0.74
N TYR A 130 6.82 14.14 -0.28
CA TYR A 130 7.19 15.55 -0.21
C TYR A 130 8.06 15.90 -1.40
N GLY A 131 7.49 16.64 -2.35
CA GLY A 131 8.23 17.17 -3.50
C GLY A 131 9.05 18.42 -3.15
N GLU A 132 9.47 19.16 -4.17
CA GLU A 132 10.26 20.39 -4.01
C GLU A 132 9.52 21.48 -3.22
N ASP A 133 8.18 21.47 -3.24
CA ASP A 133 7.33 22.42 -2.52
C ASP A 133 7.24 22.15 -1.00
N GLY A 134 7.83 21.03 -0.53
CA GLY A 134 7.86 20.63 0.87
C GLY A 134 6.50 20.21 1.44
N LYS A 135 5.45 20.13 0.62
CA LYS A 135 4.08 19.77 1.02
C LYS A 135 3.78 18.32 0.64
N PRO A 136 2.90 17.63 1.37
CA PRO A 136 2.56 16.26 1.05
C PRO A 136 1.70 16.20 -0.23
N SER A 137 2.12 15.39 -1.19
CA SER A 137 1.48 15.24 -2.49
C SER A 137 0.12 14.56 -2.39
N LYS A 138 -0.93 15.26 -2.88
CA LYS A 138 -2.29 14.71 -2.97
C LYS A 138 -2.38 13.41 -3.78
N TRP A 139 -1.49 13.23 -4.75
CA TRP A 139 -1.45 12.07 -5.63
C TRP A 139 -0.95 10.82 -4.91
N TRP A 140 -0.10 10.98 -3.89
CA TRP A 140 0.29 9.88 -3.01
C TRP A 140 -0.73 9.67 -1.89
N LEU A 141 -1.20 10.76 -1.27
CA LEU A 141 -2.10 10.66 -0.12
C LEU A 141 -3.50 10.10 -0.47
N CYS A 142 -3.92 10.14 -1.73
CA CYS A 142 -5.19 9.54 -2.15
C CYS A 142 -5.22 8.01 -1.98
N PHE A 143 -4.05 7.37 -1.88
CA PHE A 143 -3.91 5.93 -1.67
C PHE A 143 -3.96 5.51 -0.19
N ALA A 144 -3.88 6.43 0.77
CA ALA A 144 -3.85 6.09 2.21
C ALA A 144 -5.11 5.34 2.70
N LYS A 145 -6.25 5.52 2.02
CA LYS A 145 -7.52 4.82 2.31
C LYS A 145 -7.71 3.54 1.50
N LYS A 146 -6.83 3.25 0.54
CA LYS A 146 -6.90 2.05 -0.30
C LYS A 146 -6.24 0.89 0.44
N LYS A 147 -6.89 -0.27 0.46
CA LYS A 147 -6.35 -1.49 1.07
C LYS A 147 -5.91 -2.44 -0.03
N PHE A 148 -4.65 -2.85 0.01
CA PHE A 148 -4.16 -3.92 -0.86
C PHE A 148 -4.68 -5.26 -0.34
N MET A 149 -5.31 -6.06 -1.22
CA MET A 149 -5.92 -7.37 -0.89
C MET A 149 -6.96 -7.34 0.25
N ASP A 150 -7.55 -6.19 0.55
CA ASP A 150 -8.38 -5.95 1.76
C ASP A 150 -7.65 -6.23 3.09
N LYS A 151 -6.31 -6.20 3.09
CA LYS A 151 -5.45 -6.42 4.26
C LYS A 151 -4.83 -5.11 4.76
N SER A 152 -4.39 -5.14 6.01
CA SER A 152 -3.78 -4.01 6.74
C SER A 152 -2.79 -4.58 7.75
N LEU A 153 -1.61 -3.95 7.90
CA LEU A 153 -0.64 -4.37 8.92
C LEU A 153 -0.98 -3.81 10.31
N SER A 154 -1.76 -2.72 10.36
CA SER A 154 -2.36 -2.19 11.57
C SER A 154 -3.78 -2.71 11.76
N ALA A 155 -4.19 -2.86 13.02
CA ALA A 155 -5.58 -3.15 13.37
C ALA A 155 -6.52 -2.01 12.89
N PRO A 156 -7.79 -2.30 12.57
CA PRO A 156 -8.75 -1.25 12.23
C PRO A 156 -8.86 -0.21 13.37
N GLY A 157 -8.45 1.04 13.12
CA GLY A 157 -8.61 2.16 14.06
C GLY A 157 -7.34 2.79 14.64
N GLN A 158 -6.13 2.36 14.22
CA GLN A 158 -4.83 2.97 14.59
C GLN A 158 -4.26 3.95 13.55
#